data_AF-A0A8C4X2Y0-F1
#
_entry.id   AF-A0A8C4X2Y0-F1
#
_cell.length_a   1.000
_cell.length_b   1.000
_cell.length_c   1.000
_cell.angle_alpha   90.00
_cell.angle_beta   90.00
_cell.angle_gamma   90.00
#
_symmetry.space_group_name_H-M   'P 1'
#
loop_
_entity.id
_entity.type
_entity.pdbx_description
1 polymer ?
#
loop_
_entity_poly.entity_id
_entity_poly.type
_entity_poly.pdbx_seq_one_letter_code
_entity_poly.pdbx_strand_id
1 'polypeptide(L)'
;MCGRGQSSTQQLHTPLLPAGEATNLISHLSSKNELPFTFRDPNVPKGHLKDIQKKRQNKDLVELQALIDAHFEHRKKEEEELIALKDRIEKRRAERSEQQRIRTEKEKERQTRQEEKARREEEAMKRMADDDLKKKKALSNMGSQYSSYLAKADQKRGKKQTEREKKKKILAERRKPLNIDHLNDDKLREKAKELWDWMHSLESEKFDLGEKLKRQKYEVNVWASKSAK
;
A
#
# COMPACT_ATOMS: atom_id res chain seq x y z
N MET A 1 -38.45 5.22 12.61
CA MET A 1 -38.69 4.48 11.35
C MET A 1 -37.49 4.70 10.44
N CYS A 2 -37.02 3.62 9.79
CA CYS A 2 -36.11 3.53 8.64
C CYS A 2 -34.70 4.17 8.79
N GLY A 3 -33.57 3.51 8.56
CA GLY A 3 -33.26 2.15 8.09
C GLY A 3 -31.74 1.99 8.16
N ARG A 4 -31.28 0.81 8.61
CA ARG A 4 -29.87 0.44 8.73
C ARG A 4 -29.29 0.17 7.35
N GLY A 5 -28.32 0.97 6.90
CA GLY A 5 -27.53 0.70 5.70
C GLY A 5 -26.40 -0.28 6.00
N GLN A 6 -26.59 -1.55 5.62
CA GLN A 6 -25.59 -2.59 5.69
C GLN A 6 -24.51 -2.35 4.63
N SER A 7 -23.27 -2.07 5.02
CA SER A 7 -22.13 -2.08 4.10
C SER A 7 -21.68 -3.52 3.89
N SER A 8 -22.32 -4.18 2.92
CA SER A 8 -21.93 -5.49 2.40
C SER A 8 -20.54 -5.38 1.75
N THR A 9 -19.55 -6.00 2.39
CA THR A 9 -18.24 -6.30 1.83
C THR A 9 -18.47 -7.28 0.68
N GLN A 10 -18.49 -6.80 -0.57
CA GLN A 10 -18.48 -7.67 -1.73
C GLN A 10 -17.11 -8.35 -1.80
N GLN A 11 -17.07 -9.60 -1.34
CA GLN A 11 -16.01 -10.52 -1.66
C GLN A 11 -16.01 -10.70 -3.18
N LEU A 12 -14.91 -10.32 -3.84
CA LEU A 12 -14.67 -10.74 -5.21
C LEU A 12 -14.37 -12.23 -5.18
N HIS A 13 -15.42 -13.03 -5.29
CA HIS A 13 -15.33 -14.46 -5.53
C HIS A 13 -14.74 -14.63 -6.93
N THR A 14 -13.48 -15.04 -7.01
CA THR A 14 -12.91 -15.60 -8.23
C THR A 14 -13.69 -16.88 -8.55
N PRO A 15 -14.38 -16.99 -9.68
CA PRO A 15 -14.93 -18.27 -10.08
C PRO A 15 -13.74 -19.19 -10.41
N LEU A 16 -13.64 -20.33 -9.72
CA LEU A 16 -12.84 -21.45 -10.19
C LEU A 16 -13.38 -21.80 -11.58
N LEU A 17 -12.59 -21.56 -12.62
CA LEU A 17 -12.83 -22.09 -13.95
C LEU A 17 -12.87 -23.61 -13.84
N PRO A 18 -13.95 -24.29 -14.28
CA PRO A 18 -13.97 -25.73 -14.34
C PRO A 18 -12.88 -26.19 -15.32
N ALA A 19 -11.91 -26.96 -14.81
CA ALA A 19 -10.96 -27.70 -15.62
C ALA A 19 -11.74 -28.76 -16.42
N GLY A 20 -12.26 -28.39 -17.59
CA GLY A 20 -13.17 -29.27 -18.32
C GLY A 20 -13.45 -28.92 -19.78
N GLU A 21 -12.68 -28.02 -20.41
CA GLU A 21 -12.88 -27.66 -21.82
C GLU A 21 -11.55 -27.54 -22.58
N ALA A 22 -10.70 -28.56 -22.46
CA ALA A 22 -9.50 -28.69 -23.32
C ALA A 22 -9.34 -30.09 -23.92
N THR A 23 -10.38 -30.93 -23.83
CA THR A 23 -10.37 -32.30 -24.39
C THR A 23 -11.24 -32.46 -25.64
N ASN A 24 -12.03 -31.45 -26.02
CA ASN A 24 -13.02 -31.58 -27.10
C ASN A 24 -12.59 -31.13 -28.50
N LEU A 25 -11.40 -30.55 -28.66
CA LEU A 25 -10.87 -30.18 -29.98
C LEU A 25 -9.92 -31.24 -30.58
N ILE A 26 -9.44 -32.19 -29.78
CA ILE A 26 -8.66 -33.34 -30.26
C ILE A 26 -9.59 -34.49 -30.72
N SER A 27 -10.81 -34.58 -30.16
CA SER A 27 -11.79 -35.62 -30.51
C SER A 27 -12.45 -35.41 -31.89
N HIS A 28 -12.61 -34.17 -32.36
CA HIS A 28 -13.29 -33.88 -33.63
C HIS A 28 -12.42 -34.05 -34.89
N LEU A 29 -11.09 -34.09 -34.75
CA LEU A 29 -10.17 -34.37 -35.86
C LEU A 29 -9.88 -35.86 -36.04
N SER A 30 -10.24 -36.70 -35.07
CA SER A 30 -10.06 -38.17 -35.14
C SER A 30 -11.19 -38.85 -35.94
N SER A 31 -12.39 -38.26 -36.00
CA SER A 31 -13.59 -38.94 -36.53
C SER A 31 -13.77 -38.87 -38.06
N LYS A 32 -12.83 -38.31 -38.84
CA LYS A 32 -12.96 -38.19 -40.32
C LYS A 32 -11.88 -38.92 -41.12
N ASN A 33 -11.08 -39.79 -40.51
CA ASN A 33 -10.10 -40.63 -41.21
C ASN A 33 -10.41 -42.14 -41.09
N GLU A 34 -11.65 -42.52 -41.31
CA GLU A 34 -12.02 -43.90 -41.63
C GLU A 34 -11.82 -44.09 -43.15
N LEU A 35 -10.59 -44.34 -43.59
CA LEU A 35 -10.33 -44.97 -44.89
C LEU A 35 -10.10 -46.46 -44.66
N PRO A 36 -10.90 -47.37 -45.26
CA PRO A 36 -10.63 -48.79 -45.17
C PRO A 36 -9.52 -49.09 -46.16
N PHE A 37 -8.31 -49.39 -45.69
CA PHE A 37 -7.27 -49.88 -46.60
C PHE A 37 -6.42 -50.99 -46.00
N THR A 38 -7.00 -52.18 -46.02
CA THR A 38 -6.23 -53.41 -46.24
C THR A 38 -6.82 -54.16 -47.43
N PHE A 39 -6.67 -53.61 -48.64
CA PHE A 39 -6.75 -54.43 -49.85
C PHE A 39 -5.33 -54.88 -50.20
N ARG A 40 -5.00 -56.11 -49.82
CA ARG A 40 -3.74 -56.76 -50.20
C ARG A 40 -4.00 -57.52 -51.49
N ASP A 41 -3.78 -56.84 -52.62
CA ASP A 41 -3.87 -57.44 -53.94
C ASP A 41 -2.75 -58.50 -54.09
N PRO A 42 -3.03 -59.78 -54.41
CA PRO A 42 -2.03 -60.85 -54.37
C PRO A 42 -0.98 -60.80 -55.49
N ASN A 43 -1.01 -59.80 -56.38
CA ASN A 43 -0.19 -59.80 -57.59
C ASN A 43 0.57 -58.48 -57.84
N VAL A 44 1.38 -58.05 -56.87
CA VAL A 44 2.24 -56.86 -57.01
C VAL A 44 3.73 -57.27 -57.01
N PRO A 45 4.52 -56.94 -58.05
CA PRO A 45 5.95 -57.27 -58.12
C PRO A 45 6.73 -56.69 -56.94
N LYS A 46 7.68 -57.45 -56.38
CA LYS A 46 8.47 -57.13 -55.16
C LYS A 46 9.18 -55.75 -55.17
N GLY A 47 9.32 -55.09 -56.34
CA GLY A 47 9.85 -53.73 -56.47
C GLY A 47 8.91 -52.61 -56.02
N HIS A 48 7.59 -52.76 -56.22
CA HIS A 48 6.60 -51.70 -55.93
C HIS A 48 6.28 -51.52 -54.44
N LEU A 49 6.59 -52.50 -53.60
CA LEU A 49 6.37 -52.41 -52.15
C LEU A 49 7.32 -51.39 -51.49
N LYS A 50 8.56 -51.26 -52.01
CA LYS A 50 9.54 -50.28 -51.53
C LYS A 50 9.09 -48.84 -51.79
N ASP A 51 8.47 -48.60 -52.95
CA ASP A 51 7.97 -47.28 -53.33
C ASP A 51 6.79 -46.83 -52.47
N ILE A 52 5.89 -47.76 -52.12
CA ILE A 52 4.76 -47.50 -51.22
C ILE A 52 5.28 -47.13 -49.83
N GLN A 53 6.27 -47.86 -49.33
CA GLN A 53 6.83 -47.60 -48.00
C GLN A 53 7.60 -46.27 -47.94
N LYS A 54 8.33 -45.91 -49.01
CA LYS A 54 8.98 -44.61 -49.14
C LYS A 54 7.98 -43.45 -49.25
N LYS A 55 6.88 -43.63 -49.98
CA LYS A 55 5.79 -42.65 -50.05
C LYS A 55 5.11 -42.46 -48.70
N ARG A 56 4.93 -43.54 -47.92
CA ARG A 56 4.41 -43.48 -46.56
C ARG A 56 5.33 -42.69 -45.64
N GLN A 57 6.62 -43.02 -45.60
CA GLN A 57 7.61 -42.30 -44.81
C GLN A 57 7.69 -40.81 -45.19
N ASN A 58 7.64 -40.48 -46.47
CA ASN A 58 7.62 -39.08 -46.91
C ASN A 58 6.35 -38.35 -46.47
N LYS A 59 5.19 -39.01 -46.48
CA LYS A 59 3.94 -38.43 -45.98
C LYS A 59 4.01 -38.18 -44.47
N ASP A 60 4.48 -39.17 -43.72
CA ASP A 60 4.64 -39.06 -42.26
C ASP A 60 5.63 -37.93 -41.90
N LEU A 61 6.72 -37.77 -42.65
CA LEU A 61 7.69 -36.68 -42.46
C LEU A 61 7.09 -35.29 -42.75
N VAL A 62 6.26 -35.18 -43.79
CA VAL A 62 5.57 -33.92 -44.13
C VAL A 62 4.51 -33.58 -43.09
N GLU A 63 3.75 -34.58 -42.61
CA GLU A 63 2.76 -34.39 -41.55
C GLU A 63 3.41 -34.00 -40.22
N LEU A 64 4.53 -34.62 -39.87
CA LEU A 64 5.32 -34.25 -38.70
C LEU A 64 5.84 -32.81 -38.80
N GLN A 65 6.37 -32.41 -39.95
CA GLN A 65 6.83 -31.03 -40.17
C GLN A 65 5.67 -30.03 -40.03
N ALA A 66 4.50 -30.34 -40.62
CA ALA A 66 3.32 -29.48 -40.49
C ALA A 66 2.82 -29.36 -39.05
N LEU A 67 2.87 -30.44 -38.26
CA LEU A 67 2.52 -30.42 -36.83
C LEU A 67 3.50 -29.59 -36.01
N ILE A 68 4.80 -29.70 -36.31
CA ILE A 68 5.84 -28.91 -35.66
C ILE A 68 5.61 -27.42 -35.93
N ASP A 69 5.42 -27.03 -37.19
CA ASP A 69 5.20 -25.63 -37.58
C ASP A 69 3.89 -25.08 -36.98
N ALA A 70 2.82 -25.88 -36.98
CA ALA A 70 1.56 -25.51 -36.35
C ALA A 70 1.70 -25.30 -34.83
N HIS A 71 2.49 -26.14 -34.14
CA HIS A 71 2.74 -25.98 -32.71
C HIS A 71 3.52 -24.70 -32.41
N PHE A 72 4.56 -24.40 -33.18
CA PHE A 72 5.34 -23.16 -33.02
C PHE A 72 4.50 -21.91 -33.32
N GLU A 73 3.72 -21.91 -34.39
CA GLU A 73 2.84 -20.80 -34.74
C GLU A 73 1.74 -20.59 -33.71
N HIS A 74 1.17 -21.66 -33.16
CA HIS A 74 0.17 -21.56 -32.09
C HIS A 74 0.78 -20.96 -30.82
N ARG A 75 1.92 -21.49 -30.37
CA ARG A 75 2.66 -20.98 -29.20
C ARG A 75 3.05 -19.52 -29.36
N LYS A 76 3.54 -19.14 -30.54
CA LYS A 76 3.91 -17.76 -30.84
C LYS A 76 2.72 -16.81 -30.75
N LYS A 77 1.57 -17.19 -31.33
CA LYS A 77 0.34 -16.39 -31.25
C LYS A 77 -0.17 -16.26 -29.82
N GLU A 78 -0.16 -17.35 -29.05
CA GLU A 78 -0.53 -17.32 -27.63
C GLU A 78 0.40 -16.41 -26.81
N GLU A 79 1.72 -16.46 -27.06
CA GLU A 79 2.69 -15.61 -26.38
C GLU A 79 2.50 -14.13 -26.74
N GLU A 80 2.28 -13.80 -28.01
CA GLU A 80 1.99 -12.43 -28.46
C GLU A 80 0.69 -11.89 -27.82
N GLU A 81 -0.37 -12.70 -27.75
CA GLU A 81 -1.62 -12.32 -27.08
C GLU A 81 -1.44 -12.10 -25.57
N LEU A 82 -0.65 -12.97 -24.93
CA LEU A 82 -0.37 -12.88 -23.50
C LEU A 82 0.48 -11.65 -23.18
N ILE A 83 1.47 -11.33 -24.02
CA ILE A 83 2.26 -10.10 -23.91
C ILE A 83 1.35 -8.87 -24.11
N ALA A 84 0.55 -8.82 -25.16
CA ALA A 84 -0.37 -7.72 -25.41
C ALA A 84 -1.41 -7.53 -24.29
N LEU A 85 -1.82 -8.60 -23.61
CA LEU A 85 -2.68 -8.52 -22.45
C LEU A 85 -1.94 -7.97 -21.22
N LYS A 86 -0.72 -8.44 -20.96
CA LYS A 86 0.14 -7.93 -19.87
C LYS A 86 0.42 -6.44 -20.05
N ASP A 87 0.78 -6.00 -21.25
CA ASP A 87 1.04 -4.59 -21.56
C ASP A 87 -0.21 -3.72 -21.31
N ARG A 88 -1.40 -4.20 -21.68
CA ARG A 88 -2.66 -3.49 -21.39
C ARG A 88 -2.99 -3.43 -19.90
N ILE A 89 -2.62 -4.44 -19.12
CA ILE A 89 -2.80 -4.44 -17.66
C ILE A 89 -1.79 -3.49 -17.01
N GLU A 90 -0.54 -3.53 -17.44
CA GLU A 90 0.53 -2.67 -16.95
C GLU A 90 0.23 -1.20 -17.25
N LYS A 91 -0.20 -0.88 -18.47
CA LYS A 91 -0.65 0.47 -18.84
C LYS A 91 -1.79 0.96 -17.94
N ARG A 92 -2.81 0.13 -17.69
CA ARG A 92 -3.92 0.48 -16.77
C ARG A 92 -3.48 0.61 -15.31
N ARG A 93 -2.43 -0.08 -14.88
CA ARG A 93 -1.84 0.09 -13.54
C ARG A 93 -1.04 1.38 -13.46
N ALA A 94 -0.23 1.68 -14.47
CA ALA A 94 0.54 2.91 -14.58
C ALA A 94 -0.40 4.14 -14.61
N GLU A 95 -1.46 4.12 -15.41
CA GLU A 95 -2.48 5.18 -15.46
C GLU A 95 -3.15 5.42 -14.10
N ARG A 96 -3.52 4.36 -13.37
CA ARG A 96 -4.09 4.49 -12.02
C ARG A 96 -3.09 5.06 -11.02
N SER A 97 -1.83 4.61 -11.09
CA SER A 97 -0.74 5.14 -10.26
C SER A 97 -0.55 6.64 -10.52
N GLU A 98 -0.52 7.03 -11.79
CA GLU A 98 -0.34 8.42 -12.20
C GLU A 98 -1.53 9.30 -11.80
N GLN A 99 -2.76 8.83 -11.98
CA GLN A 99 -3.96 9.52 -11.50
C GLN A 99 -3.90 9.73 -9.98
N GLN A 100 -3.41 8.76 -9.22
CA GLN A 100 -3.25 8.89 -7.79
C GLN A 100 -2.16 9.92 -7.44
N ARG A 101 -1.03 9.92 -8.16
CA ARG A 101 0.02 10.94 -7.99
C ARG A 101 -0.53 12.34 -8.23
N ILE A 102 -1.21 12.56 -9.36
CA ILE A 102 -1.82 13.86 -9.71
C ILE A 102 -2.83 14.30 -8.65
N ARG A 103 -3.67 13.40 -8.13
CA ARG A 103 -4.61 13.72 -7.04
C ARG A 103 -3.89 14.12 -5.76
N THR A 104 -2.85 13.38 -5.38
CA THR A 104 -2.07 13.71 -4.17
C THR A 104 -1.31 15.01 -4.31
N GLU A 105 -0.82 15.33 -5.51
CA GLU A 105 -0.11 16.57 -5.80
C GLU A 105 -1.05 17.77 -5.80
N LYS A 106 -2.21 17.67 -6.46
CA LYS A 106 -3.24 18.71 -6.43
C LYS A 106 -3.78 18.96 -5.02
N GLU A 107 -3.95 17.91 -4.21
CA GLU A 107 -4.39 18.10 -2.82
C GLU A 107 -3.31 18.74 -1.96
N LYS A 108 -2.04 18.37 -2.14
CA LYS A 108 -0.90 19.05 -1.51
C LYS A 108 -0.82 20.52 -1.92
N GLU A 109 -1.00 20.84 -3.20
CA GLU A 109 -1.00 22.22 -3.70
C GLU A 109 -2.15 23.06 -3.10
N ARG A 110 -3.35 22.47 -2.98
CA ARG A 110 -4.48 23.14 -2.32
C ARG A 110 -4.19 23.37 -0.84
N GLN A 111 -3.58 22.40 -0.17
CA GLN A 111 -3.19 22.52 1.22
C GLN A 111 -2.11 23.59 1.40
N THR A 112 -1.06 23.62 0.57
CA THR A 112 0.00 24.64 0.67
C THR A 112 -0.52 26.04 0.36
N ARG A 113 -1.45 26.19 -0.59
CA ARG A 113 -2.08 27.50 -0.90
C ARG A 113 -2.99 27.97 0.25
N GLN A 114 -3.68 27.06 0.93
CA GLN A 114 -4.45 27.39 2.13
C GLN A 114 -3.54 27.76 3.30
N GLU A 115 -2.45 27.03 3.50
CA GLU A 115 -1.44 27.33 4.52
C GLU A 115 -0.73 28.66 4.25
N GLU A 116 -0.45 28.99 2.99
CA GLU A 116 0.13 30.29 2.61
C GLU A 116 -0.86 31.43 2.84
N LYS A 117 -2.14 31.25 2.49
CA LYS A 117 -3.18 32.24 2.75
C LYS A 117 -3.40 32.43 4.26
N ALA A 118 -3.44 31.33 5.02
CA ALA A 118 -3.50 31.37 6.48
C ALA A 118 -2.26 32.03 7.09
N ARG A 119 -1.07 31.84 6.52
CA ARG A 119 0.17 32.51 6.96
C ARG A 119 0.13 34.01 6.66
N ARG A 120 -0.38 34.43 5.49
CA ARG A 120 -0.56 35.85 5.15
C ARG A 120 -1.62 36.52 6.03
N GLU A 121 -2.72 35.82 6.34
CA GLU A 121 -3.75 36.29 7.27
C GLU A 121 -3.23 36.35 8.71
N GLU A 122 -2.43 35.38 9.15
CA GLU A 122 -1.76 35.39 10.46
C GLU A 122 -0.72 36.54 10.55
N GLU A 123 0.03 36.80 9.49
CA GLU A 123 0.96 37.93 9.39
C GLU A 123 0.22 39.29 9.37
N ALA A 124 -0.93 39.40 8.70
CA ALA A 124 -1.77 40.60 8.69
C ALA A 124 -2.44 40.84 10.04
N MET A 125 -3.00 39.81 10.68
CA MET A 125 -3.55 39.88 12.03
C MET A 125 -2.48 40.22 13.07
N LYS A 126 -1.25 39.74 12.88
CA LYS A 126 -0.11 40.10 13.72
C LYS A 126 0.32 41.56 13.52
N ARG A 127 0.34 42.07 12.29
CA ARG A 127 0.62 43.50 12.03
C ARG A 127 -0.46 44.41 12.61
N MET A 128 -1.73 44.04 12.48
CA MET A 128 -2.86 44.78 13.06
C MET A 128 -2.80 44.74 14.59
N ALA A 129 -2.48 43.58 15.18
CA ALA A 129 -2.25 43.45 16.61
C ALA A 129 -1.01 44.24 17.07
N ASP A 130 0.08 44.26 16.31
CA ASP A 130 1.29 45.02 16.64
C ASP A 130 1.05 46.53 16.56
N ASP A 131 0.24 47.01 15.61
CA ASP A 131 -0.13 48.43 15.50
C ASP A 131 -1.14 48.85 16.57
N ASP A 132 -2.09 47.98 16.94
CA ASP A 132 -2.99 48.20 18.07
C ASP A 132 -2.24 48.12 19.42
N LEU A 133 -1.23 47.26 19.51
CA LEU A 133 -0.32 47.17 20.66
C LEU A 133 0.63 48.36 20.74
N LYS A 134 1.06 48.96 19.61
CA LYS A 134 1.81 50.22 19.57
C LYS A 134 0.93 51.40 19.97
N LYS A 135 -0.33 51.45 19.50
CA LYS A 135 -1.33 52.45 19.94
C LYS A 135 -1.59 52.34 21.43
N LYS A 136 -1.78 51.11 21.93
CA LYS A 136 -1.96 50.82 23.36
C LYS A 136 -0.68 51.05 24.18
N LYS A 137 0.51 50.76 23.65
CA LYS A 137 1.80 51.10 24.28
C LYS A 137 2.00 52.61 24.38
N ALA A 138 1.66 53.37 23.34
CA ALA A 138 1.74 54.82 23.37
C ALA A 138 0.80 55.40 24.46
N LEU A 139 -0.40 54.81 24.61
CA LEU A 139 -1.35 55.16 25.68
C LEU A 139 -0.94 54.61 27.07
N SER A 140 -0.25 53.47 27.12
CA SER A 140 0.20 52.79 28.35
C SER A 140 1.59 53.21 28.83
N ASN A 141 2.34 53.99 28.05
CA ASN A 141 3.63 54.57 28.44
C ASN A 141 3.48 55.65 29.52
N MET A 142 2.25 55.97 29.93
CA MET A 142 1.94 56.74 31.14
C MET A 142 1.89 55.89 32.42
N GLY A 143 2.07 54.57 32.36
CA GLY A 143 1.94 53.71 33.55
C GLY A 143 2.92 52.55 33.58
N SER A 144 4.05 52.76 34.27
CA SER A 144 4.85 51.89 35.19
C SER A 144 4.81 50.33 35.15
N GLN A 145 4.12 49.65 34.23
CA GLN A 145 4.03 48.17 34.14
C GLN A 145 4.81 47.56 32.96
N TYR A 146 5.52 48.40 32.18
CA TYR A 146 6.14 48.04 30.90
C TYR A 146 7.30 47.04 30.99
N SER A 147 7.99 46.97 32.13
CA SER A 147 9.22 46.16 32.29
C SER A 147 8.97 44.63 32.24
N SER A 148 7.83 44.16 32.75
CA SER A 148 7.51 42.71 32.77
C SER A 148 7.08 42.17 31.39
N TYR A 149 6.46 43.02 30.56
CA TYR A 149 5.87 42.59 29.29
C TYR A 149 6.91 42.36 28.19
N LEU A 150 8.01 43.13 28.17
CA LEU A 150 9.09 42.97 27.20
C LEU A 150 9.87 41.66 27.40
N ALA A 151 10.08 41.22 28.64
CA ALA A 151 10.74 39.94 28.93
C ALA A 151 9.93 38.72 28.46
N LYS A 152 8.59 38.81 28.45
CA LYS A 152 7.71 37.75 27.94
C LYS A 152 7.60 37.73 26.41
N ALA A 153 7.77 38.89 25.76
CA ALA A 153 7.71 38.99 24.30
C ALA A 153 8.95 38.38 23.62
N ASP A 154 10.14 38.50 24.23
CA ASP A 154 11.39 38.01 23.65
C ASP A 154 11.52 36.47 23.72
N GLN A 155 10.94 35.84 24.74
CA GLN A 155 10.82 34.37 24.85
C GLN A 155 9.91 33.75 23.76
N LYS A 156 9.08 34.55 23.08
CA LYS A 156 8.14 34.09 22.05
C LYS A 156 8.72 34.14 20.63
N ARG A 157 9.93 34.70 20.46
CA ARG A 157 10.52 35.01 19.14
C ARG A 157 11.37 33.88 18.53
N GLY A 158 11.73 32.87 19.32
CA GLY A 158 12.08 31.54 18.83
C GLY A 158 10.91 30.60 19.14
N LYS A 159 10.31 29.97 18.11
CA LYS A 159 9.32 28.90 18.32
C LYS A 159 10.04 27.72 19.01
N LYS A 160 10.22 27.80 20.34
CA LYS A 160 10.55 26.64 21.16
C LYS A 160 9.43 25.63 20.89
N GLN A 161 9.80 24.48 20.32
CA GLN A 161 8.87 23.40 20.03
C GLN A 161 8.00 23.19 21.27
N THR A 162 6.68 23.30 21.10
CA THR A 162 5.77 23.22 22.24
C THR A 162 5.93 21.85 22.90
N GLU A 163 5.74 21.75 24.21
CA GLU A 163 5.79 20.45 24.91
C GLU A 163 4.81 19.44 24.29
N ARG A 164 3.71 19.93 23.71
CA ARG A 164 2.76 19.15 22.91
C ARG A 164 3.40 18.55 21.65
N GLU A 165 4.14 19.35 20.89
CA GLU A 165 4.85 18.90 19.69
C GLU A 165 6.00 17.95 20.03
N LYS A 166 6.76 18.21 21.10
CA LYS A 166 7.81 17.29 21.57
C LYS A 166 7.23 15.95 21.97
N LYS A 167 6.16 15.94 22.77
CA LYS A 167 5.44 14.71 23.13
C LYS A 167 4.95 13.96 21.90
N LYS A 168 4.36 14.66 20.92
CA LYS A 168 3.88 14.04 19.68
C LYS A 168 5.03 13.44 18.87
N LYS A 169 6.17 14.13 18.78
CA LYS A 169 7.38 13.65 18.10
C LYS A 169 7.92 12.38 18.77
N ILE A 170 8.10 12.40 20.10
CA ILE A 170 8.61 11.25 20.86
C ILE A 170 7.66 10.04 20.74
N LEU A 171 6.34 10.26 20.82
CA LEU A 171 5.37 9.16 20.67
C LEU A 171 5.35 8.59 19.24
N ALA A 172 5.53 9.43 18.23
CA ALA A 172 5.64 8.97 16.84
C ALA A 172 6.92 8.15 16.62
N GLU A 173 8.04 8.56 17.21
CA GLU A 173 9.32 7.84 17.16
C GLU A 173 9.26 6.48 17.86
N ARG A 174 8.57 6.41 19.01
CA ARG A 174 8.35 5.14 19.73
C ARG A 174 7.37 4.19 19.04
N ARG A 175 6.55 4.68 18.11
CA ARG A 175 5.54 3.89 17.42
C ARG A 175 6.18 3.10 16.28
N LYS A 176 6.40 1.81 16.50
CA LYS A 176 6.85 0.88 15.46
C LYS A 176 5.69 0.59 14.49
N PRO A 177 5.83 0.83 13.18
CA PRO A 177 4.80 0.46 12.22
C PRO A 177 4.65 -1.07 12.20
N LEU A 178 3.40 -1.54 12.22
CA LEU A 178 3.10 -2.97 12.18
C LEU A 178 2.77 -3.37 10.75
N ASN A 179 3.53 -4.33 10.22
CA ASN A 179 3.22 -4.99 8.96
C ASN A 179 2.83 -6.44 9.27
N ILE A 180 1.55 -6.78 9.09
CA ILE A 180 0.98 -8.10 9.43
C ILE A 180 0.43 -8.84 8.20
N ASP A 181 0.33 -8.18 7.04
CA ASP A 181 -0.44 -8.66 5.89
C ASP A 181 0.21 -9.83 5.14
N HIS A 182 1.48 -10.13 5.42
CA HIS A 182 2.26 -11.15 4.72
C HIS A 182 2.95 -12.14 5.69
N LEU A 183 2.44 -12.28 6.91
CA LEU A 183 3.00 -13.19 7.91
C LEU A 183 2.23 -14.51 7.97
N ASN A 184 2.97 -15.61 8.19
CA ASN A 184 2.42 -16.94 8.46
C ASN A 184 1.92 -17.05 9.92
N ASP A 185 1.03 -18.00 10.22
CA ASP A 185 0.37 -18.15 11.53
C ASP A 185 1.35 -18.24 12.71
N ASP A 186 2.43 -19.00 12.57
CA ASP A 186 3.46 -19.12 13.61
C ASP A 186 4.14 -17.78 13.90
N LYS A 187 4.45 -17.01 12.85
CA LYS A 187 5.06 -15.67 12.98
C LYS A 187 4.08 -14.66 13.57
N LEU A 188 2.78 -14.80 13.31
CA LEU A 188 1.75 -13.98 13.94
C LEU A 188 1.65 -14.24 15.44
N ARG A 189 1.78 -15.51 15.88
CA ARG A 189 1.81 -15.87 17.31
C ARG A 189 3.02 -15.29 18.02
N GLU A 190 4.19 -15.33 17.39
CA GLU A 190 5.41 -14.70 17.93
C GLU A 190 5.25 -13.18 18.02
N LYS A 191 4.75 -12.52 16.97
CA LYS A 191 4.50 -11.07 16.98
C LYS A 191 3.46 -10.65 18.02
N ALA A 192 2.43 -11.46 18.25
CA ALA A 192 1.45 -11.22 19.30
C ALA A 192 2.10 -11.28 20.70
N LYS A 193 2.99 -12.25 20.95
CA LYS A 193 3.76 -12.34 22.20
C LYS A 193 4.68 -11.13 22.38
N GLU A 194 5.45 -10.75 21.36
CA GLU A 194 6.32 -9.57 21.40
C GLU A 194 5.54 -8.29 21.73
N LEU A 195 4.37 -8.10 21.13
CA LEU A 195 3.51 -6.95 21.40
C LEU A 195 2.94 -6.95 22.82
N TRP A 196 2.57 -8.14 23.32
CA TRP A 196 2.10 -8.31 24.68
C TRP A 196 3.20 -8.00 25.70
N ASP A 197 4.41 -8.53 25.50
CA ASP A 197 5.58 -8.26 26.36
C ASP A 197 5.94 -6.76 26.36
N TRP A 198 5.87 -6.12 25.19
CA TRP A 198 6.09 -4.67 25.04
C TRP A 198 5.05 -3.86 25.80
N MET A 199 3.76 -4.23 25.70
CA MET A 199 2.68 -3.58 26.45
C MET A 199 2.88 -3.75 27.96
N HIS A 200 3.20 -4.96 28.41
CA HIS A 200 3.40 -5.27 29.83
C HIS A 200 4.58 -4.46 30.41
N SER A 201 5.68 -4.33 29.66
CA SER A 201 6.83 -3.53 30.06
C SER A 201 6.47 -2.04 30.22
N LEU A 202 5.70 -1.47 29.29
CA LEU A 202 5.22 -0.09 29.39
C LEU A 202 4.26 0.13 30.57
N GLU A 203 3.43 -0.86 30.92
CA GLU A 203 2.57 -0.81 32.09
C GLU A 203 3.37 -0.82 33.40
N SER A 204 4.41 -1.65 33.47
CA SER A 204 5.35 -1.68 34.60
C SER A 204 6.04 -0.33 34.78
N GLU A 205 6.63 0.23 33.71
CA GLU A 205 7.29 1.55 33.77
C GLU A 205 6.32 2.66 34.20
N LYS A 206 5.08 2.63 33.71
CA LYS A 206 4.04 3.59 34.10
C LYS A 206 3.72 3.48 35.59
N PHE A 207 3.66 2.26 36.14
CA PHE A 207 3.42 2.03 37.56
C PHE A 207 4.54 2.61 38.42
N ASP A 208 5.80 2.29 38.11
CA ASP A 208 6.98 2.77 38.84
C ASP A 208 7.08 4.30 38.82
N LEU A 209 6.84 4.93 37.67
CA LEU A 209 6.78 6.38 37.55
C LEU A 209 5.63 7.00 38.36
N GLY A 210 4.50 6.31 38.44
CA GLY A 210 3.35 6.71 39.25
C GLY A 210 3.68 6.72 40.75
N GLU A 211 4.30 5.66 41.25
CA GLU A 211 4.73 5.57 42.65
C GLU A 211 5.83 6.59 42.98
N LYS A 212 6.81 6.76 42.07
CA LYS A 212 7.84 7.79 42.20
C LYS A 212 7.25 9.19 42.29
N LEU A 213 6.24 9.51 41.47
CA LEU A 213 5.56 10.80 41.50
C LEU A 213 4.82 11.02 42.82
N LYS A 214 4.15 10.00 43.37
CA LYS A 214 3.50 10.09 44.69
C LYS A 214 4.52 10.41 45.79
N ARG A 215 5.67 9.72 45.78
CA ARG A 215 6.77 9.96 46.74
C ARG A 215 7.32 11.38 46.61
N GLN A 216 7.59 11.84 45.39
CA GLN A 216 8.08 13.19 45.12
C GLN A 216 7.09 14.26 45.58
N LYS A 217 5.78 14.06 45.37
CA LYS A 217 4.76 14.99 45.89
C LYS A 217 4.81 15.11 47.40
N TYR A 218 4.97 13.98 48.11
CA TYR A 218 5.11 13.98 49.57
C TYR A 218 6.41 14.70 50.00
N GLU A 219 7.54 14.38 49.40
CA GLU A 219 8.83 15.03 49.68
C GLU A 219 8.76 16.54 49.47
N VAL A 220 8.16 17.01 48.37
CA VAL A 220 7.96 18.44 48.09
C VAL A 220 7.08 19.10 49.15
N ASN A 221 5.98 18.47 49.56
CA ASN A 221 5.11 19.02 50.61
C ASN A 221 5.83 19.14 51.96
N VAL A 222 6.62 18.12 52.32
CA VAL A 222 7.43 18.13 53.55
C VAL A 222 8.51 19.21 53.47
N TRP A 223 9.20 19.33 52.33
CA TRP A 223 10.19 20.37 52.11
C TRP A 223 9.58 21.76 52.21
N ALA A 224 8.46 22.01 51.53
CA ALA A 224 7.75 23.28 51.56
C ALA A 224 7.36 23.67 53.00
N SER A 225 6.87 22.70 53.78
CA SER A 225 6.50 22.90 55.19
C SER A 225 7.70 23.19 56.09
N LYS A 226 8.88 22.60 55.80
CA LYS A 226 10.12 22.86 56.54
C LYS A 226 10.73 24.21 56.19
N SER A 227 10.69 24.61 54.92
CA SER A 227 11.21 25.91 54.46
C SER A 227 10.34 27.11 54.86
N ALA A 228 9.11 26.87 55.30
CA ALA A 228 8.19 27.91 55.76
C ALA A 228 8.33 28.21 57.27
N LYS A 229 9.21 27.50 57.99
CA LYS A 229 9.60 27.74 59.38
C LYS A 229 11.00 28.36 59.41
#